data_AF-A0A285JIY5-F1
#
_entry.id   AF-A0A285JIY5-F1
#
_cell.length_a   1.000
_cell.length_b   1.000
_cell.length_c   1.000
_cell.angle_alpha   90.00
_cell.angle_beta   90.00
_cell.angle_gamma   90.00
#
_symmetry.space_group_name_H-M   'P 1'
#
loop_
_entity.id
_entity.type
_entity.pdbx_description
1 polymer ?
#
loop_
_entity_poly.entity_id
_entity_poly.type
_entity_poly.pdbx_seq_one_letter_code
_entity_poly.pdbx_strand_id
1 'polypeptide(L)'
;MIFRIFSFFIYLKTSFLYFFRRLDWQAASVIVAMILFGAQIGYNTYDKWKESSDNAFKMRVILLSEINNNLMALATGGDDSQVLGTYEICIPLPAGDTEAIKRVAIAVSYLHDEVYFSQLEKLASLPKKEVDAIVKSYYSLSRLRTLSTQLEFNINYSPSKVKLMRDEYYNLYSLTSSLSNYLAHHTENP
;
A
#
# COMPACT_ATOMS: atom_id res chain seq x y z
N MET A 1 -2.67 16.04 -47.71
CA MET A 1 -2.84 16.13 -46.24
C MET A 1 -2.03 17.26 -45.59
N ILE A 2 -0.90 17.67 -46.17
CA ILE A 2 -0.03 18.78 -45.66
C ILE A 2 -0.70 20.17 -45.72
N PHE A 3 -1.58 20.42 -46.69
CA PHE A 3 -2.21 21.73 -46.91
C PHE A 3 -3.21 22.14 -45.80
N ARG A 4 -3.84 21.17 -45.12
CA ARG A 4 -4.83 21.45 -44.04
C ARG A 4 -4.18 21.88 -42.72
N ILE A 5 -2.97 21.38 -42.44
CA ILE A 5 -2.20 21.76 -41.25
C ILE A 5 -1.70 23.21 -41.41
N PHE A 6 -1.21 23.56 -42.60
CA PHE A 6 -0.74 24.91 -42.92
C PHE A 6 -1.84 25.96 -42.76
N SER A 7 -3.05 25.68 -43.27
CA SER A 7 -4.19 26.59 -43.12
C SER A 7 -4.62 26.77 -41.66
N PHE A 8 -4.58 25.72 -40.83
CA PHE A 8 -4.90 25.82 -39.40
C PHE A 8 -3.89 26.71 -38.66
N PHE A 9 -2.59 26.54 -38.89
CA PHE A 9 -1.56 27.40 -38.29
C PHE A 9 -1.67 28.86 -38.75
N ILE A 10 -1.99 29.10 -40.02
CA ILE A 10 -2.23 30.45 -40.55
C ILE A 10 -3.44 31.09 -39.85
N TYR A 11 -4.55 30.35 -39.72
CA TYR A 11 -5.78 30.84 -39.09
C TYR A 11 -5.60 31.10 -37.58
N LEU A 12 -4.84 30.25 -36.91
CA LEU A 12 -4.47 30.44 -35.50
C LEU A 12 -3.60 31.69 -35.32
N LYS A 13 -2.65 31.90 -36.25
CA LYS A 13 -1.73 33.05 -36.25
C LYS A 13 -2.45 34.38 -36.53
N THR A 14 -3.36 34.42 -37.52
CA THR A 14 -4.17 35.62 -37.80
C THR A 14 -5.15 35.94 -36.69
N SER A 15 -5.77 34.93 -36.06
CA SER A 15 -6.68 35.13 -34.94
C SER A 15 -5.96 35.63 -33.68
N PHE A 16 -4.77 35.09 -33.37
CA PHE A 16 -3.90 35.59 -32.29
C PHE A 16 -3.50 37.05 -32.55
N LEU A 17 -3.00 37.37 -33.74
CA LEU A 17 -2.58 38.73 -34.10
C LEU A 17 -3.72 39.75 -34.01
N TYR A 18 -4.95 39.36 -34.38
CA TYR A 18 -6.12 40.25 -34.28
C TYR A 18 -6.58 40.47 -32.83
N PHE A 19 -6.51 39.44 -31.99
CA PHE A 19 -6.85 39.51 -30.57
C PHE A 19 -5.88 40.42 -29.79
N PHE A 20 -4.56 40.27 -30.02
CA PHE A 20 -3.55 41.14 -29.38
C PHE A 20 -3.52 42.58 -29.92
N ARG A 21 -4.10 42.84 -31.09
CA ARG A 21 -4.19 44.21 -31.66
C ARG A 21 -5.26 45.09 -31.00
N ARG A 22 -6.23 44.51 -30.31
CA ARG A 22 -7.34 45.21 -29.63
C ARG A 22 -7.23 45.22 -28.11
N LEU A 23 -6.17 44.63 -27.57
CA LEU A 23 -5.93 44.58 -26.13
C LEU A 23 -5.21 45.85 -25.68
N ASP A 24 -5.84 46.59 -24.76
CA ASP A 24 -5.16 47.67 -24.04
C ASP A 24 -3.91 47.10 -23.36
N TRP A 25 -2.78 47.82 -23.47
CA TRP A 25 -1.49 47.37 -22.96
C TRP A 25 -1.52 47.05 -21.45
N GLN A 26 -2.39 47.75 -20.70
CA GLN A 26 -2.66 47.47 -19.29
C GLN A 26 -3.34 46.09 -19.10
N ALA A 27 -4.31 45.73 -19.94
CA ALA A 27 -4.97 44.42 -19.91
C ALA A 27 -4.04 43.28 -20.36
N ALA A 28 -3.14 43.55 -21.30
CA ALA A 28 -2.12 42.58 -21.73
C ALA A 28 -1.19 42.17 -20.58
N SER A 29 -0.79 43.12 -19.72
CA SER A 29 0.04 42.83 -18.55
C SER A 29 -0.64 41.92 -17.53
N VAL A 30 -1.96 42.10 -17.34
CA VAL A 30 -2.78 41.28 -16.44
C VAL A 30 -2.95 39.87 -16.99
N ILE A 31 -3.20 39.73 -18.28
CA ILE A 31 -3.34 38.41 -18.93
C ILE A 31 -2.04 37.61 -18.84
N VAL A 32 -0.88 38.24 -19.08
CA VAL A 32 0.43 37.59 -18.95
C VAL A 32 0.70 37.18 -17.50
N ALA A 33 0.37 38.03 -16.53
CA ALA A 33 0.50 37.69 -15.11
C ALA A 33 -0.40 36.50 -14.70
N MET A 34 -1.64 36.44 -15.20
CA MET A 34 -2.54 35.31 -14.95
C MET A 34 -2.03 34.00 -15.57
N ILE A 35 -1.44 34.05 -16.76
CA ILE A 35 -0.84 32.87 -17.41
C ILE A 35 0.37 32.38 -16.61
N LEU A 36 1.26 33.27 -16.18
CA LEU A 36 2.42 32.91 -15.34
C LEU A 36 1.99 32.34 -13.99
N PHE A 37 0.97 32.95 -13.36
CA PHE A 37 0.41 32.45 -12.11
C PHE A 37 -0.26 31.08 -12.27
N GLY A 38 -1.05 30.88 -13.33
CA GLY A 38 -1.65 29.58 -13.67
C GLY A 38 -0.60 28.51 -13.98
N ALA A 39 0.46 28.87 -14.69
CA ALA A 39 1.60 27.99 -14.95
C ALA A 39 2.35 27.62 -13.66
N GLN A 40 2.51 28.56 -12.73
CA GLN A 40 3.16 28.31 -11.45
C GLN A 40 2.30 27.45 -10.51
N ILE A 41 0.98 27.65 -10.49
CA ILE A 41 0.04 26.74 -9.84
C ILE A 41 0.14 25.35 -10.47
N GLY A 42 0.08 25.27 -11.80
CA GLY A 42 0.15 24.01 -12.53
C GLY A 42 1.45 23.25 -12.24
N TYR A 43 2.59 23.93 -12.31
CA TYR A 43 3.91 23.37 -12.05
C TYR A 43 4.07 22.94 -10.58
N ASN A 44 3.73 23.79 -9.61
CA ASN A 44 3.80 23.44 -8.19
C ASN A 44 2.85 22.31 -7.82
N THR A 45 1.68 22.25 -8.45
CA THR A 45 0.71 21.16 -8.23
C THR A 45 1.21 19.87 -8.87
N TYR A 46 1.81 19.95 -10.06
CA TYR A 46 2.41 18.80 -10.73
C TYR A 46 3.60 18.24 -9.94
N ASP A 47 4.51 19.08 -9.47
CA ASP A 47 5.66 18.66 -8.67
C ASP A 47 5.23 18.03 -7.35
N LYS A 48 4.24 18.61 -6.66
CA LYS A 48 3.65 18.02 -5.46
C LYS A 48 2.97 16.69 -5.74
N TRP A 49 2.27 16.57 -6.87
CA TRP A 49 1.60 15.32 -7.25
C TRP A 49 2.63 14.23 -7.57
N LYS A 50 3.70 14.58 -8.28
CA LYS A 50 4.82 13.69 -8.58
C LYS A 50 5.54 13.23 -7.31
N GLU A 51 5.83 14.15 -6.40
CA GLU A 51 6.44 13.84 -5.10
C GLU A 51 5.52 12.97 -4.23
N SER A 52 4.22 13.27 -4.19
CA SER A 52 3.23 12.44 -3.49
C SER A 52 3.13 11.04 -4.08
N SER A 53 3.20 10.91 -5.41
CA SER A 53 3.17 9.63 -6.11
C SER A 53 4.44 8.81 -5.83
N ASP A 54 5.62 9.43 -5.86
CA ASP A 54 6.90 8.77 -5.55
C ASP A 54 6.96 8.30 -4.09
N ASN A 55 6.48 9.12 -3.16
CA ASN A 55 6.40 8.75 -1.74
C ASN A 55 5.40 7.61 -1.49
N ALA A 56 4.24 7.64 -2.13
CA ALA A 56 3.26 6.55 -2.06
C ALA A 56 3.83 5.24 -2.63
N PHE A 57 4.51 5.31 -3.77
CA PHE A 57 5.17 4.16 -4.38
C PHE A 57 6.24 3.56 -3.46
N LYS A 58 7.16 4.38 -2.93
CA LYS A 58 8.19 3.93 -1.98
C LYS A 58 7.57 3.25 -0.76
N MET A 59 6.51 3.82 -0.21
CA MET A 59 5.82 3.25 0.95
C MET A 59 5.19 1.88 0.63
N ARG A 60 4.56 1.72 -0.54
CA ARG A 60 4.03 0.43 -1.00
C ARG A 60 5.11 -0.63 -1.08
N VAL A 61 6.27 -0.29 -1.66
CA VAL A 61 7.40 -1.22 -1.80
C VAL A 61 7.91 -1.67 -0.43
N ILE A 62 8.11 -0.73 0.51
CA ILE A 62 8.65 -1.06 1.84
C ILE A 62 7.63 -1.90 2.62
N LEU A 63 6.34 -1.54 2.60
CA LEU A 63 5.27 -2.33 3.23
C LEU A 63 5.14 -3.73 2.61
N LEU A 64 5.21 -3.83 1.28
CA LEU A 64 5.15 -5.11 0.57
C LEU A 64 6.27 -6.05 1.02
N SER A 65 7.47 -5.54 1.27
CA SER A 65 8.57 -6.35 1.78
C SER A 65 8.27 -6.95 3.16
N GLU A 66 7.73 -6.17 4.10
CA GLU A 66 7.35 -6.67 5.43
C GLU A 66 6.20 -7.68 5.33
N ILE A 67 5.19 -7.37 4.51
CA ILE A 67 4.02 -8.23 4.28
C ILE A 67 4.44 -9.57 3.68
N ASN A 68 5.39 -9.58 2.73
CA ASN A 68 5.90 -10.81 2.13
C ASN A 68 6.69 -11.65 3.14
N ASN A 69 7.50 -11.02 3.98
CA ASN A 69 8.21 -11.73 5.05
C ASN A 69 7.22 -12.33 6.05
N ASN A 70 6.19 -11.59 6.45
CA ASN A 70 5.12 -12.07 7.31
C ASN A 70 4.35 -13.24 6.66
N LEU A 71 4.10 -13.17 5.35
CA LEU A 71 3.49 -14.28 4.62
C LEU A 71 4.34 -15.53 4.61
N MET A 72 5.66 -15.40 4.48
CA MET A 72 6.56 -16.55 4.60
C MET A 72 6.43 -17.20 5.98
N ALA A 73 6.47 -16.40 7.06
CA ALA A 73 6.30 -16.91 8.42
C ALA A 73 4.93 -17.58 8.67
N LEU A 74 3.86 -17.07 8.03
CA LEU A 74 2.53 -17.67 8.12
C LEU A 74 2.37 -18.91 7.19
N ALA A 75 3.08 -18.96 6.07
CA ALA A 75 3.01 -20.10 5.16
C ALA A 75 3.68 -21.34 5.76
N THR A 76 4.75 -21.18 6.54
CA THR A 76 5.43 -22.30 7.20
C THR A 76 4.63 -22.91 8.34
N GLY A 77 3.49 -22.31 8.74
CA GLY A 77 2.71 -22.87 9.85
C GLY A 77 3.47 -22.89 11.18
N GLY A 78 4.52 -22.09 11.33
CA GLY A 78 5.42 -22.13 12.50
C GLY A 78 6.27 -23.40 12.60
N ASP A 79 6.53 -24.07 11.49
CA ASP A 79 7.40 -25.24 11.43
C ASP A 79 8.88 -24.81 11.29
N ASP A 80 9.62 -24.86 12.39
CA ASP A 80 11.05 -24.49 12.45
C ASP A 80 11.95 -25.36 11.55
N SER A 81 11.45 -26.52 11.09
CA SER A 81 12.22 -27.38 10.17
C SER A 81 12.25 -26.85 8.74
N GLN A 82 11.41 -25.88 8.41
CA GLN A 82 11.38 -25.25 7.09
C GLN A 82 12.29 -24.03 7.08
N VAL A 83 13.33 -24.08 6.24
CA VAL A 83 14.19 -22.92 5.98
C VAL A 83 13.33 -21.84 5.31
N LEU A 84 13.20 -20.68 5.96
CA LEU A 84 12.58 -19.48 5.39
C LEU A 84 13.24 -19.20 4.02
N GLY A 85 12.58 -19.55 2.92
CA GLY A 85 13.14 -19.40 1.57
C GLY A 85 12.66 -20.39 0.50
N THR A 86 12.12 -21.55 0.88
CA THR A 86 11.52 -22.50 -0.08
C THR A 86 10.02 -22.31 -0.17
N TYR A 87 9.57 -21.55 -1.18
CA TYR A 87 8.17 -21.48 -1.58
C TYR A 87 7.68 -22.87 -2.00
N GLU A 88 6.62 -23.39 -1.37
CA GLU A 88 5.56 -24.15 -2.07
C GLU A 88 4.41 -24.66 -1.18
N ILE A 89 4.42 -24.48 0.14
CA ILE A 89 3.39 -25.12 0.99
C ILE A 89 2.85 -24.15 2.03
N CYS A 90 1.55 -23.84 1.95
CA CYS A 90 0.79 -23.39 3.11
C CYS A 90 0.60 -24.61 4.01
N ILE A 91 1.41 -24.72 5.06
CA ILE A 91 1.34 -25.85 5.99
C ILE A 91 0.13 -25.62 6.89
N PRO A 92 -0.90 -26.47 6.84
CA PRO A 92 -2.06 -26.30 7.69
C PRO A 92 -1.66 -26.48 9.15
N LEU A 93 -2.31 -25.73 10.04
CA LEU A 93 -2.12 -25.94 11.47
C LEU A 93 -2.54 -27.37 11.85
N PRO A 94 -1.79 -28.06 12.71
CA PRO A 94 -2.09 -29.43 13.11
C PRO A 94 -3.42 -29.51 13.85
N ALA A 95 -4.09 -30.65 13.76
CA ALA A 95 -5.38 -30.88 14.41
C ALA A 95 -5.30 -30.84 15.94
N GLY A 96 -4.14 -31.20 16.52
CA GLY A 96 -3.91 -31.13 17.96
C GLY A 96 -3.76 -29.70 18.47
N ASP A 97 -4.52 -29.35 19.51
CA ASP A 97 -4.56 -27.98 20.05
C ASP A 97 -3.25 -27.54 20.69
N THR A 98 -2.57 -28.41 21.46
CA THR A 98 -1.28 -28.09 22.08
C THR A 98 -0.21 -27.77 21.03
N GLU A 99 -0.16 -28.56 19.96
CA GLU A 99 0.82 -28.38 18.89
C GLU A 99 0.48 -27.14 18.05
N ALA A 100 -0.81 -26.88 17.79
CA ALA A 100 -1.22 -25.68 17.08
C ALA A 100 -0.89 -24.39 17.86
N ILE A 101 -1.08 -24.39 19.18
CA ILE A 101 -0.69 -23.25 20.03
C ILE A 101 0.82 -22.97 19.91
N LYS A 102 1.65 -24.02 20.02
CA LYS A 102 3.11 -23.89 19.91
C LYS A 102 3.53 -23.36 18.54
N ARG A 103 3.00 -23.96 17.47
CA ARG A 103 3.27 -23.54 16.10
C ARG A 103 2.87 -22.09 15.82
N VAL A 104 1.70 -21.68 16.29
CA VAL A 104 1.27 -20.27 16.15
C VAL A 104 2.15 -19.34 16.97
N ALA A 105 2.59 -19.72 18.18
CA ALA A 105 3.53 -18.93 18.96
C ALA A 105 4.87 -18.73 18.23
N ILE A 106 5.40 -19.79 17.62
CA ILE A 106 6.59 -19.72 16.76
C ILE A 106 6.34 -18.78 15.57
N ALA A 107 5.27 -18.99 14.81
CA ALA A 107 4.96 -18.17 13.64
C ALA A 107 4.85 -16.68 14.01
N VAL A 108 4.14 -16.36 15.11
CA VAL A 108 3.96 -15.00 15.62
C VAL A 108 5.28 -14.35 16.03
N SER A 109 6.26 -15.12 16.51
CA SER A 109 7.58 -14.60 16.90
C SER A 109 8.39 -14.07 15.71
N TYR A 110 8.07 -14.53 14.49
CA TYR A 110 8.68 -14.07 13.24
C TYR A 110 7.82 -13.02 12.50
N LEU A 111 6.67 -12.61 13.06
CA LEU A 111 5.85 -11.57 12.47
C LEU A 111 6.33 -10.19 12.87
N HIS A 112 6.48 -9.33 11.87
CA HIS A 112 6.99 -7.98 11.93
C HIS A 112 5.88 -6.95 11.74
N ASP A 113 6.02 -5.80 12.40
CA ASP A 113 5.13 -4.63 12.29
C ASP A 113 5.88 -3.30 12.41
N GLU A 114 7.21 -3.33 12.41
CA GLU A 114 8.08 -2.18 12.61
C GLU A 114 7.97 -1.19 11.44
N VAL A 115 7.89 -1.71 10.20
CA VAL A 115 7.68 -0.88 9.01
C VAL A 115 6.31 -0.20 9.11
N TYR A 116 5.26 -0.96 9.40
CA TYR A 116 3.92 -0.39 9.56
C TYR A 116 3.88 0.74 10.59
N PHE A 117 4.42 0.52 11.78
CA PHE A 117 4.49 1.55 12.81
C PHE A 117 5.31 2.78 12.39
N SER A 118 6.42 2.58 11.69
CA SER A 118 7.26 3.68 11.17
C SER A 118 6.57 4.54 10.09
N GLN A 119 5.58 3.98 9.39
CA GLN A 119 4.88 4.64 8.29
C GLN A 119 3.49 5.15 8.66
N LEU A 120 3.02 4.98 9.91
CA LEU A 120 1.65 5.31 10.33
C LEU A 120 1.19 6.71 9.90
N GLU A 121 2.01 7.74 10.14
CA GLU A 121 1.67 9.13 9.80
C GLU A 121 1.56 9.34 8.28
N LYS A 122 2.28 8.54 7.50
CA LYS A 122 2.35 8.63 6.03
C LYS A 122 1.29 7.79 5.34
N LEU A 123 0.64 6.86 6.04
CA LEU A 123 -0.44 6.03 5.47
C LEU A 123 -1.58 6.89 4.90
N ALA A 124 -1.82 8.09 5.44
CA ALA A 124 -2.81 9.03 4.92
C ALA A 124 -2.57 9.47 3.46
N SER A 125 -1.36 9.27 2.92
CA SER A 125 -1.06 9.52 1.51
C SER A 125 -1.56 8.42 0.57
N LEU A 126 -1.96 7.25 1.09
CA LEU A 126 -2.54 6.17 0.31
C LEU A 126 -4.05 6.31 0.16
N PRO A 127 -4.65 5.70 -0.88
CA PRO A 127 -6.09 5.57 -1.00
C PRO A 127 -6.71 4.96 0.25
N LYS A 128 -7.85 5.51 0.71
CA LYS A 128 -8.54 5.04 1.92
C LYS A 128 -8.74 3.53 1.97
N LYS A 129 -9.15 2.91 0.86
CA LYS A 129 -9.37 1.46 0.76
C LYS A 129 -8.09 0.65 1.04
N GLU A 130 -6.94 1.15 0.60
CA GLU A 130 -5.63 0.56 0.83
C GLU A 130 -5.24 0.69 2.30
N VAL A 131 -5.41 1.89 2.89
CA VAL A 131 -5.19 2.13 4.32
C VAL A 131 -6.05 1.22 5.18
N ASP A 132 -7.35 1.11 4.88
CA ASP A 132 -8.28 0.26 5.63
C ASP A 132 -7.84 -1.22 5.59
N ALA A 133 -7.34 -1.69 4.43
CA ALA A 133 -6.84 -3.05 4.28
C ALA A 133 -5.54 -3.29 5.07
N ILE A 134 -4.59 -2.34 5.02
CA ILE A 134 -3.35 -2.36 5.79
C ILE A 134 -3.68 -2.43 7.28
N VAL A 135 -4.43 -1.45 7.79
CA VAL A 135 -4.80 -1.36 9.22
C VAL A 135 -5.52 -2.62 9.67
N LYS A 136 -6.43 -3.18 8.86
CA LYS A 136 -7.14 -4.41 9.20
C LYS A 136 -6.20 -5.62 9.32
N SER A 137 -5.21 -5.75 8.45
CA SER A 137 -4.20 -6.83 8.51
C SER A 137 -3.34 -6.71 9.77
N TYR A 138 -2.77 -5.54 10.06
CA TYR A 138 -1.93 -5.34 11.25
C TYR A 138 -2.71 -5.43 12.56
N TYR A 139 -3.99 -5.02 12.57
CA TYR A 139 -4.84 -5.22 13.73
C TYR A 139 -5.16 -6.71 13.96
N SER A 140 -5.31 -7.50 12.88
CA SER A 140 -5.43 -8.97 12.96
C SER A 140 -4.16 -9.61 13.50
N LEU A 141 -2.99 -9.15 13.07
CA LEU A 141 -1.68 -9.56 13.59
C LEU A 141 -1.58 -9.33 15.10
N SER A 142 -1.92 -8.13 15.56
CA SER A 142 -1.90 -7.78 16.99
C SER A 142 -2.84 -8.67 17.83
N ARG A 143 -4.05 -8.95 17.33
CA ARG A 143 -4.99 -9.89 17.98
C ARG A 143 -4.42 -11.30 18.05
N LEU A 144 -3.87 -11.81 16.94
CA LEU A 144 -3.27 -13.14 16.90
C LEU A 144 -2.12 -13.25 17.90
N ARG A 145 -1.24 -12.25 17.95
CA ARG A 145 -0.13 -12.19 18.91
C ARG A 145 -0.64 -12.23 20.35
N THR A 146 -1.65 -11.42 20.67
CA THR A 146 -2.26 -11.40 22.00
C THR A 146 -2.88 -12.75 22.38
N LEU A 147 -3.61 -13.38 21.46
CA LEU A 147 -4.23 -14.69 21.68
C LEU A 147 -3.20 -15.80 21.87
N SER A 148 -2.15 -15.78 21.05
CA SER A 148 -1.04 -16.73 21.12
C SER A 148 -0.33 -16.64 22.48
N THR A 149 0.06 -15.44 22.91
CA THR A 149 0.68 -15.21 24.23
C THR A 149 -0.23 -15.66 25.36
N GLN A 150 -1.54 -15.36 25.32
CA GLN A 150 -2.48 -15.80 26.35
C GLN A 150 -2.63 -17.33 26.44
N LEU A 151 -2.47 -18.04 25.33
CA LEU A 151 -2.60 -19.48 25.26
C LEU A 151 -1.30 -20.20 25.63
N GLU A 152 -0.14 -19.65 25.26
CA GLU A 152 1.17 -20.22 25.55
C GLU A 152 1.44 -20.32 27.06
N PHE A 153 1.06 -19.28 27.83
CA PHE A 153 1.28 -19.24 29.29
C PHE A 153 0.17 -19.92 30.11
N ASN A 154 -0.89 -20.44 29.48
CA ASN A 154 -2.02 -21.02 30.19
C ASN A 154 -2.03 -22.55 30.09
N ILE A 155 -1.78 -23.23 31.21
CA ILE A 155 -1.76 -24.69 31.33
C ILE A 155 -3.14 -25.30 31.02
N ASN A 156 -4.24 -24.56 31.27
CA ASN A 156 -5.61 -24.97 30.98
C ASN A 156 -6.27 -24.00 29.98
N TYR A 157 -6.03 -24.22 28.68
CA TYR A 157 -6.66 -23.43 27.63
C TYR A 157 -8.11 -23.88 27.34
N SER A 158 -8.99 -22.92 27.08
CA SER A 158 -10.36 -23.19 26.65
C SER A 158 -10.39 -23.56 25.16
N PRO A 159 -11.09 -24.63 24.74
CA PRO A 159 -11.25 -24.98 23.32
C PRO A 159 -11.79 -23.83 22.46
N SER A 160 -12.64 -22.98 23.03
CA SER A 160 -13.19 -21.80 22.35
C SER A 160 -12.10 -20.78 21.98
N LYS A 161 -11.11 -20.58 22.86
CA LYS A 161 -9.97 -19.67 22.61
C LYS A 161 -9.01 -20.24 21.58
N VAL A 162 -8.78 -21.56 21.61
CA VAL A 162 -7.94 -22.22 20.60
C VAL A 162 -8.58 -22.13 19.22
N LYS A 163 -9.89 -22.37 19.12
CA LYS A 163 -10.64 -22.18 17.87
C LYS A 163 -10.50 -20.74 17.36
N LEU A 164 -10.71 -19.75 18.23
CA LEU A 164 -10.60 -18.34 17.86
C LEU A 164 -9.18 -17.98 17.38
N MET A 165 -8.14 -18.52 18.01
CA MET A 165 -6.75 -18.34 17.57
C MET A 165 -6.51 -18.96 16.18
N ARG A 166 -7.03 -20.17 15.90
CA ARG A 166 -6.94 -20.79 14.56
C ARG A 166 -7.67 -19.96 13.51
N ASP A 167 -8.88 -19.50 13.81
CA ASP A 167 -9.68 -18.67 12.92
C ASP A 167 -8.94 -17.35 12.61
N GLU A 168 -8.34 -16.73 13.63
CA GLU A 168 -7.57 -15.50 13.49
C GLU A 168 -6.28 -15.72 12.67
N TYR A 169 -5.60 -16.86 12.84
CA TYR A 169 -4.42 -17.25 12.07
C TYR A 169 -4.73 -17.30 10.56
N TYR A 170 -5.78 -18.02 10.18
CA TYR A 170 -6.18 -18.14 8.78
C TYR A 170 -6.75 -16.83 8.23
N ASN A 171 -7.46 -16.06 9.05
CA ASN A 171 -7.91 -14.72 8.68
C ASN A 171 -6.73 -13.79 8.39
N LEU A 172 -5.70 -13.79 9.25
CA LEU A 172 -4.48 -13.01 9.02
C LEU A 172 -3.79 -13.44 7.73
N TYR A 173 -3.57 -14.74 7.52
CA TYR A 173 -2.97 -15.25 6.28
C TYR A 173 -3.73 -14.76 5.03
N SER A 174 -5.07 -14.86 5.05
CA SER A 174 -5.90 -14.41 3.93
C SER A 174 -5.81 -12.90 3.69
N LEU A 175 -5.89 -12.08 4.76
CA LEU A 175 -5.78 -10.63 4.68
C LEU A 175 -4.42 -10.20 4.15
N THR A 176 -3.34 -10.75 4.70
CA THR A 176 -1.97 -10.43 4.32
C THR A 176 -1.67 -10.89 2.89
N SER A 177 -2.20 -12.05 2.47
CA SER A 177 -2.04 -12.55 1.09
C SER A 177 -2.76 -11.66 0.08
N SER A 178 -4.01 -11.28 0.38
CA SER A 178 -4.75 -10.34 -0.46
C SER A 178 -4.07 -8.98 -0.53
N LEU A 179 -3.48 -8.50 0.56
CA LEU A 179 -2.78 -7.23 0.62
C LEU A 179 -1.46 -7.27 -0.16
N SER A 180 -0.68 -8.35 -0.04
CA SER A 180 0.54 -8.57 -0.84
C SER A 180 0.24 -8.53 -2.33
N ASN A 181 -0.75 -9.31 -2.80
CA ASN A 181 -1.15 -9.31 -4.21
C ASN A 181 -1.61 -7.93 -4.69
N TYR A 182 -2.37 -7.21 -3.85
CA TYR A 182 -2.82 -5.86 -4.17
C TYR A 182 -1.63 -4.90 -4.33
N LEU A 183 -0.72 -4.87 -3.35
CA LEU A 183 0.44 -3.98 -3.37
C LEU A 183 1.40 -4.33 -4.50
N ALA A 184 1.69 -5.62 -4.73
CA ALA A 184 2.52 -6.10 -5.83
C ALA A 184 2.01 -5.60 -7.19
N HIS A 185 0.70 -5.71 -7.44
CA HIS A 185 0.09 -5.21 -8.67
C HIS A 185 0.28 -3.70 -8.88
N HIS A 186 0.22 -2.90 -7.80
CA HIS A 186 0.38 -1.45 -7.84
C HIS A 186 1.85 -0.99 -7.76
N THR A 187 2.80 -1.91 -7.57
CA THR A 187 4.24 -1.65 -7.65
C THR A 187 4.87 -2.14 -8.95
N GLU A 188 4.32 -3.19 -9.56
CA GLU A 188 4.79 -3.72 -10.86
C GLU A 188 4.22 -2.93 -12.06
N ASN A 189 3.04 -2.33 -11.90
CA ASN A 189 2.41 -1.43 -12.89
C ASN A 189 2.13 -0.06 -12.24
N PRO A 190 3.17 0.79 -12.07
CA PRO A 190 3.06 2.10 -11.39
C PRO A 190 2.17 3.10 -12.14
#